data_AF-X1R241-F1
#
_entry.id   AF-X1R241-F1
#
_cell.length_a   1.000
_cell.length_b   1.000
_cell.length_c   1.000
_cell.angle_alpha   90.00
_cell.angle_beta   90.00
_cell.angle_gamma   90.00
#
_symmetry.space_group_name_H-M   'P 1'
#
loop_
_entity.id
_entity.type
_entity.pdbx_description
1 polymer ?
#
loop_
_entity_poly.entity_id
_entity_poly.type
_entity_poly.pdbx_seq_one_letter_code
_entity_poly.pdbx_strand_id
1 'polypeptide(L)'
;MRLTKFDETYIRANTKYFFGQKFITKEQCDSVMSWLKGKDDKEARILVVSWMRADAVWVEEMLPVAMRRFWYVAPLVFVGLKLIKRTLLKRVKELTSSSFKGVD
;
A
#
# COMPACT_ATOMS: atom_id res chain seq x y z
N MET A 1 13.97 7.62 -4.61
CA MET A 1 12.76 7.61 -5.48
C MET A 1 11.69 8.47 -4.83
N ARG A 2 10.94 9.27 -5.60
CA ARG A 2 9.89 10.14 -5.05
C ARG A 2 8.54 9.41 -5.07
N LEU A 3 7.90 9.28 -3.91
CA LEU A 3 6.52 8.81 -3.79
C LEU A 3 5.57 9.82 -4.44
N THR A 4 4.45 9.36 -4.99
CA THR A 4 3.39 10.29 -5.44
C THR A 4 2.51 10.69 -4.27
N LYS A 5 1.76 11.80 -4.42
CA LYS A 5 0.76 12.22 -3.42
C LYS A 5 -0.25 11.12 -3.10
N PHE A 6 -0.62 10.30 -4.09
CA PHE A 6 -1.50 9.16 -3.88
C PHE A 6 -0.86 8.12 -2.96
N ASP A 7 0.38 7.72 -3.26
CA ASP A 7 1.10 6.73 -2.44
C ASP A 7 1.25 7.22 -1.00
N GLU A 8 1.66 8.48 -0.81
CA GLU A 8 1.77 9.06 0.54
C GLU A 8 0.43 9.07 1.28
N THR A 9 -0.66 9.44 0.60
CA THR A 9 -2.00 9.48 1.20
C THR A 9 -2.44 8.09 1.63
N TYR A 10 -2.27 7.11 0.75
CA TYR A 10 -2.57 5.70 1.02
C TYR A 10 -1.73 5.15 2.18
N ILE A 11 -0.40 5.39 2.19
CA ILE A 11 0.49 4.92 3.26
C ILE A 11 0.11 5.56 4.59
N ARG A 12 -0.18 6.88 4.62
CA ARG A 12 -0.64 7.56 5.84
C ARG A 12 -1.97 6.98 6.34
N ALA A 13 -2.90 6.69 5.44
CA ALA A 13 -4.18 6.10 5.80
C ALA A 13 -4.01 4.71 6.43
N ASN A 14 -3.24 3.83 5.78
CA ASN A 14 -2.94 2.49 6.31
C ASN A 14 -2.17 2.55 7.64
N THR A 15 -1.19 3.42 7.76
CA THR A 15 -0.43 3.59 9.01
C THR A 15 -1.35 3.99 10.17
N LYS A 16 -2.23 4.99 9.95
CA LYS A 16 -3.21 5.41 10.95
C LYS A 16 -4.20 4.31 11.30
N TYR A 17 -4.69 3.58 10.29
CA TYR A 17 -5.61 2.47 10.50
C TYR A 17 -4.96 1.35 11.32
N PHE A 18 -3.79 0.86 10.90
CA PHE A 18 -3.09 -0.23 11.59
C PHE A 18 -2.67 0.16 13.00
N PHE A 19 -2.27 1.41 13.23
CA PHE A 19 -1.99 1.90 14.59
C PHE A 19 -3.26 1.96 15.44
N GLY A 20 -4.36 2.51 14.90
CA GLY A 20 -5.64 2.58 15.61
C GLY A 20 -6.23 1.20 15.97
N GLN A 21 -6.00 0.20 15.13
CA GLN A 21 -6.39 -1.19 15.36
C GLN A 21 -5.34 -2.00 16.15
N LYS A 22 -4.25 -1.37 16.61
CA LYS A 22 -3.16 -2.00 17.38
C LYS A 22 -2.43 -3.14 16.65
N PHE A 23 -2.43 -3.14 15.32
CA PHE A 23 -1.64 -4.07 14.51
C PHE A 23 -0.16 -3.70 14.43
N ILE A 24 0.16 -2.43 14.69
CA ILE A 24 1.53 -1.93 14.78
C ILE A 24 1.75 -1.15 16.06
N THR A 25 3.01 -1.08 16.48
CA THR A 25 3.42 -0.30 17.65
C THR A 25 3.53 1.19 17.32
N LYS A 26 3.69 2.02 18.36
CA LYS A 26 3.90 3.46 18.19
C LYS A 26 5.22 3.74 17.46
N GLU A 27 6.26 2.98 17.78
CA GLU A 27 7.59 3.10 17.16
C GLU A 27 7.52 2.82 15.65
N GLN A 28 6.78 1.77 15.25
CA GLN A 28 6.56 1.45 13.84
C GLN A 28 5.75 2.54 13.12
N CYS A 29 4.72 3.09 13.77
CA CYS A 29 3.96 4.22 13.25
C CYS A 29 4.84 5.46 13.02
N ASP A 30 5.63 5.83 14.02
CA ASP A 30 6.52 7.00 13.98
C ASP A 30 7.64 6.81 12.95
N SER A 31 8.16 5.60 12.80
CA SER A 31 9.12 5.18 11.78
C SER A 31 8.55 5.41 10.37
N VAL A 32 7.36 4.87 10.07
CA VAL A 32 6.72 5.06 8.75
C VAL A 32 6.42 6.53 8.48
N MET A 33 5.93 7.28 9.47
CA MET A 33 5.64 8.71 9.31
C MET A 33 6.89 9.56 9.11
N SER A 34 8.02 9.15 9.71
CA SER A 34 9.32 9.79 9.52
C SER A 34 9.92 9.47 8.16
N TRP A 35 9.77 8.23 7.68
CA TRP A 35 10.15 7.83 6.33
C TRP A 35 9.42 8.64 5.27
N LEU A 36 8.11 8.85 5.43
CA LEU A 36 7.32 9.72 4.56
C LEU A 36 7.75 11.20 4.57
N LYS A 37 8.49 11.65 5.59
CA LYS A 37 9.08 13.00 5.66
C LYS A 37 10.47 13.08 5.01
N GLY A 38 10.98 11.97 4.46
CA GLY A 38 12.24 11.92 3.73
C GLY A 38 13.42 11.32 4.50
N LYS A 39 13.21 10.79 5.71
CA LYS A 39 14.25 9.98 6.37
C LYS A 39 14.38 8.64 5.66
N ASP A 40 15.60 8.14 5.47
CA ASP A 40 15.77 6.78 4.96
C ASP A 40 15.56 5.78 6.10
N ASP A 41 14.55 4.93 5.94
CA ASP A 41 14.18 3.91 6.91
C ASP A 41 13.77 2.65 6.13
N LYS A 42 14.64 1.64 6.18
CA LYS A 42 14.47 0.40 5.44
C LYS A 42 13.35 -0.46 6.05
N GLU A 43 13.18 -0.43 7.37
CA GLU A 43 12.16 -1.22 8.06
C GLU A 43 10.76 -0.68 7.77
N ALA A 44 10.59 0.66 7.83
CA ALA A 44 9.37 1.32 7.40
C ALA A 44 9.00 0.94 5.96
N ARG A 45 9.99 0.92 5.05
CA ARG A 45 9.77 0.58 3.65
C ARG A 45 9.33 -0.87 3.47
N ILE A 46 9.96 -1.82 4.17
CA ILE A 46 9.60 -3.24 4.12
C ILE A 46 8.18 -3.44 4.64
N LEU A 47 7.84 -2.79 5.74
CA LEU A 47 6.52 -2.86 6.36
C LEU A 47 5.43 -2.31 5.41
N VAL A 48 5.67 -1.15 4.79
CA VAL A 48 4.73 -0.59 3.80
C VAL A 48 4.59 -1.49 2.57
N VAL A 49 5.68 -2.12 2.11
CA VAL A 49 5.64 -3.07 0.99
C VAL A 49 4.80 -4.29 1.33
N SER A 50 4.88 -4.81 2.56
CA SER A 50 4.06 -5.96 2.97
C SER A 50 2.58 -5.61 2.99
N TRP A 51 2.21 -4.42 3.47
CA TRP A 51 0.83 -3.93 3.42
C TRP A 51 0.30 -3.80 1.99
N MET A 52 1.07 -3.17 1.09
CA MET A 52 0.66 -3.03 -0.31
C MET A 52 0.44 -4.38 -1.00
N ARG A 53 1.24 -5.41 -0.65
CA ARG A 53 1.04 -6.78 -1.17
C ARG A 53 -0.24 -7.39 -0.61
N ALA A 54 -0.47 -7.27 0.70
CA ALA A 54 -1.68 -7.78 1.34
C ALA A 54 -2.94 -7.13 0.75
N ASP A 55 -2.93 -5.81 0.58
CA ASP A 55 -4.06 -5.08 -0.01
C ASP A 55 -4.31 -5.48 -1.47
N ALA A 56 -3.25 -5.78 -2.24
CA ALA A 56 -3.41 -6.28 -3.61
C ALA A 56 -4.08 -7.66 -3.67
N VAL A 57 -3.82 -8.53 -2.69
CA VAL A 57 -4.49 -9.84 -2.54
C VAL A 57 -5.93 -9.63 -2.09
N TRP A 58 -6.15 -8.80 -1.07
CA TRP A 58 -7.50 -8.49 -0.57
C TRP A 58 -8.41 -7.91 -1.67
N VAL A 59 -7.88 -7.04 -2.54
CA VAL A 59 -8.62 -6.51 -3.70
C VAL A 59 -9.06 -7.61 -4.67
N GLU A 60 -8.25 -8.64 -4.87
CA GLU A 60 -8.60 -9.79 -5.71
C GLU A 60 -9.70 -10.65 -5.10
N GLU A 61 -9.64 -10.88 -3.79
CA GLU A 61 -10.66 -11.63 -3.05
C GLU A 61 -12.00 -10.87 -2.97
N MET A 62 -11.95 -9.55 -2.82
CA MET A 62 -13.14 -8.70 -2.73
C MET A 62 -13.81 -8.40 -4.07
N LEU A 63 -13.09 -8.55 -5.19
CA LEU A 63 -13.59 -8.30 -6.52
C LEU A 63 -14.93 -9.00 -6.83
N PRO A 64 -15.07 -10.34 -6.68
CA PRO A 64 -16.34 -11.02 -6.95
C PRO A 64 -17.47 -10.56 -6.04
N VAL A 65 -17.18 -10.24 -4.77
CA VAL A 65 -18.17 -9.75 -3.80
C VAL A 65 -18.65 -8.35 -4.20
N ALA A 66 -17.72 -7.45 -4.53
CA ALA A 66 -18.01 -6.10 -4.97
C ALA A 66 -18.80 -6.09 -6.29
N MET A 67 -18.41 -6.92 -7.26
CA MET A 67 -19.14 -7.06 -8.52
C MET A 67 -20.56 -7.58 -8.31
N ARG A 68 -20.77 -8.54 -7.40
CA ARG A 68 -22.11 -9.05 -7.08
C ARG A 68 -22.97 -7.98 -6.38
N ARG A 69 -22.39 -7.26 -5.42
CA ARG A 69 -23.12 -6.22 -4.67
C ARG A 69 -23.49 -5.03 -5.55
N PHE A 70 -22.57 -4.60 -6.39
CA PHE A 70 -22.70 -3.44 -7.28
C PHE A 70 -22.87 -3.87 -8.75
N TRP A 71 -23.71 -4.88 -8.98
CA TRP A 71 -23.88 -5.53 -10.28
C TRP A 71 -24.23 -4.55 -11.41
N TYR A 72 -25.04 -3.53 -11.11
CA TYR A 72 -25.45 -2.47 -12.04
C TYR A 72 -24.31 -1.56 -12.51
N VAL A 73 -23.16 -1.58 -11.83
CA VAL A 73 -21.92 -0.87 -12.21
C VAL A 73 -20.70 -1.81 -12.22
N ALA A 74 -20.92 -3.12 -12.36
CA ALA A 74 -19.87 -4.12 -12.28
C ALA A 74 -18.67 -3.86 -13.21
N PRO A 75 -18.83 -3.39 -14.47
CA PRO A 75 -17.68 -3.07 -15.32
C PRO A 75 -16.78 -1.98 -14.72
N LEU A 76 -17.37 -0.93 -14.13
CA LEU A 76 -16.62 0.16 -13.50
C LEU A 76 -15.90 -0.32 -12.24
N VAL A 77 -16.58 -1.12 -11.40
CA VAL A 77 -15.98 -1.72 -10.20
C VAL A 77 -14.82 -2.63 -10.57
N PHE A 78 -14.98 -3.47 -11.59
CA PHE A 78 -13.94 -4.36 -12.07
C PHE A 78 -12.70 -3.59 -12.54
N VAL A 79 -12.89 -2.57 -13.38
CA VAL A 79 -11.78 -1.74 -13.88
C VAL A 79 -11.10 -1.00 -12.72
N GLY A 80 -11.87 -0.38 -11.83
CA GLY A 80 -11.35 0.36 -10.68
C GLY A 80 -10.49 -0.51 -9.76
N LEU A 81 -11.00 -1.66 -9.33
CA LEU A 81 -10.26 -2.58 -8.46
C LEU A 81 -9.03 -3.17 -9.16
N LYS A 82 -9.11 -3.50 -10.45
CA LYS A 82 -7.97 -3.97 -11.25
C LYS A 82 -6.87 -2.91 -11.37
N LEU A 83 -7.24 -1.63 -11.51
CA LEU A 83 -6.29 -0.52 -11.54
C LEU A 83 -5.62 -0.30 -10.17
N ILE A 84 -6.38 -0.40 -9.08
CA ILE A 84 -5.83 -0.33 -7.71
C ILE A 84 -4.80 -1.43 -7.50
N LYS A 85 -5.16 -2.70 -7.78
CA LYS A 85 -4.25 -3.85 -7.66
C LYS A 85 -2.96 -3.64 -8.46
N ARG A 86 -3.08 -3.22 -9.73
CA ARG A 86 -1.93 -2.96 -10.61
C ARG A 86 -1.04 -1.84 -10.06
N THR A 87 -1.63 -0.77 -9.55
CA THR A 87 -0.89 0.35 -8.95
C THR A 87 -0.11 -0.10 -7.72
N LEU A 88 -0.75 -0.83 -6.80
CA LEU A 88 -0.10 -1.38 -5.60
C LEU A 88 1.07 -2.28 -5.95
N LEU A 89 0.88 -3.25 -6.87
CA LEU A 89 1.95 -4.18 -7.27
C LEU A 89 3.09 -3.47 -8.01
N LYS A 90 2.79 -2.46 -8.82
CA LYS A 90 3.81 -1.62 -9.46
C LYS A 90 4.66 -0.92 -8.40
N ARG A 91 4.03 -0.33 -7.38
CA ARG A 91 4.73 0.35 -6.27
C ARG A 91 5.56 -0.61 -5.44
N VAL A 92 5.04 -1.80 -5.14
CA VAL A 92 5.80 -2.86 -4.48
C VAL A 92 7.08 -3.17 -5.25
N LYS A 93 6.99 -3.35 -6.58
CA LYS A 93 8.17 -3.65 -7.42
C LYS A 93 9.19 -2.51 -7.38
N GLU A 94 8.74 -1.27 -7.47
CA GLU A 94 9.60 -0.08 -7.42
C GLU A 94 10.29 0.11 -6.06
N LEU A 95 9.55 -0.07 -4.96
CA LEU A 95 10.10 0.04 -3.61
C LEU A 95 11.09 -1.10 -3.30
N THR A 96 10.81 -2.31 -3.77
CA THR A 96 11.71 -3.46 -3.60
C THR A 96 12.98 -3.33 -4.45
N SER A 97 12.89 -2.89 -5.71
CA SER A 97 14.06 -2.71 -6.58
C SER A 97 14.96 -1.54 -6.15
N SER A 98 14.38 -0.47 -5.60
CA SER A 98 15.14 0.64 -5.02
C SER A 98 15.96 0.26 -3.78
N SER A 99 15.58 -0.83 -3.09
CA SER A 99 16.35 -1.37 -1.96
C SER A 99 17.59 -2.15 -2.40
N PHE A 100 17.60 -2.69 -3.63
CA PHE A 100 18.72 -3.45 -4.18
C PHE A 100 19.83 -2.56 -4.77
N LYS A 101 19.52 -1.30 -5.13
CA LYS A 101 20.50 -0.34 -5.67
C LYS A 101 21.27 0.46 -4.60
N GLY A 102 21.07 0.16 -3.32
CA GLY A 102 21.78 0.79 -2.19
C GLY A 102 22.71 -0.17 -1.46
N VAL A 103 23.10 -1.26 -2.14
CA VAL A 103 24.06 -2.27 -1.70
C VAL A 103 25.04 -2.45 -2.85
N ASP A 104 25.80 -1.41 -3.15
CA ASP A 104 27.03 -1.42 -3.96
C ASP A 104 27.87 -0.21 -3.52
#